data_AF-A0A954D0Y7-F1
#
_entry.id   AF-A0A954D0Y7-F1
#
_cell.length_a   1.000
_cell.length_b   1.000
_cell.length_c   1.000
_cell.angle_alpha   90.00
_cell.angle_beta   90.00
_cell.angle_gamma   90.00
#
_symmetry.space_group_name_H-M   'P 1'
#
loop_
_entity.id
_entity.type
_entity.pdbx_description
1 polymer ?
#
loop_
_entity_poly.entity_id
_entity_poly.type
_entity_poly.pdbx_seq_one_letter_code
_entity_poly.pdbx_strand_id
1 'polypeptide(L)'
;MTRLATSKELLELDWHYPVAHTFRETQRTGKGTSAVFVEQALPRATAFLKVNGEGNRKPLLVLRECVKCKGTEHALFDRRLDNEKTKLLCQWFYCVKLPPEVLDAKHPFRNLFAKEKPPHLFACKWDGTEITEFSGEQTQSELHKTLVRLIQGAYQKDPAPALKSMLRYLSEFDKFDGLLLTYEQKLQAEMLLPKPRAASLAKLKTQIERTKARRAEAMKRAKAVCDLKLKIDPPAAEKVPAASGGKAEPAR
;
A
#
# COMPACT_ATOMS: atom_id res chain seq x y z
N MET A 1 11.42 -7.22 -20.21
CA MET A 1 12.38 -7.95 -19.35
C MET A 1 11.60 -8.48 -18.16
N THR A 2 11.65 -9.78 -17.85
CA THR A 2 10.82 -10.35 -16.78
C THR A 2 11.46 -10.09 -15.42
N ARG A 3 10.79 -9.36 -14.53
CA ARG A 3 11.24 -9.12 -13.16
C ARG A 3 11.33 -10.41 -12.34
N LEU A 4 12.32 -10.51 -11.46
CA LEU A 4 12.50 -11.64 -10.54
C LEU A 4 11.85 -11.37 -9.18
N ALA A 5 11.97 -12.33 -8.27
CA ALA A 5 11.17 -12.42 -7.05
C ALA A 5 11.19 -11.12 -6.21
N THR A 6 12.38 -10.59 -5.90
CA THR A 6 12.52 -9.39 -5.06
C THR A 6 11.91 -8.16 -5.72
N SER A 7 12.16 -7.98 -7.03
CA SER A 7 11.58 -6.86 -7.80
C SER A 7 10.07 -6.97 -7.91
N LYS A 8 9.53 -8.19 -8.06
CA LYS A 8 8.09 -8.44 -8.08
C LYS A 8 7.45 -8.06 -6.75
N GLU A 9 8.02 -8.53 -5.64
CA GLU A 9 7.55 -8.21 -4.28
C GLU A 9 7.53 -6.69 -4.04
N LEU A 10 8.58 -5.97 -4.43
CA LEU A 10 8.60 -4.50 -4.32
C LEU A 10 7.57 -3.80 -5.22
N LEU A 11 7.15 -4.43 -6.31
CA LEU A 11 6.17 -3.91 -7.25
C LEU A 11 4.75 -4.39 -6.94
N GLU A 12 4.55 -5.13 -5.85
CA GLU A 12 3.23 -5.42 -5.31
C GLU A 12 2.67 -4.19 -4.60
N LEU A 13 1.36 -3.96 -4.79
CA LEU A 13 0.66 -2.86 -4.17
C LEU A 13 0.01 -3.36 -2.90
N ASP A 14 0.27 -2.64 -1.80
CA ASP A 14 -0.38 -2.87 -0.52
C ASP A 14 -1.77 -2.24 -0.54
N TRP A 15 -2.78 -3.03 -0.92
CA TRP A 15 -4.17 -2.60 -0.93
C TRP A 15 -4.81 -2.81 0.43
N HIS A 16 -5.33 -1.74 1.01
CA HIS A 16 -6.15 -1.79 2.19
C HIS A 16 -7.63 -1.89 1.85
N TYR A 17 -8.33 -2.81 2.51
CA TYR A 17 -9.74 -3.12 2.30
C TYR A 17 -10.54 -2.75 3.55
N PRO A 18 -10.95 -1.48 3.71
CA PRO A 18 -11.72 -1.08 4.89
C PRO A 18 -13.12 -1.71 4.81
N VAL A 19 -13.38 -2.67 5.68
CA VAL A 19 -14.62 -3.46 5.68
C VAL A 19 -15.73 -2.69 6.39
N ALA A 20 -16.94 -2.67 5.84
CA ALA A 20 -18.08 -1.98 6.46
C ALA A 20 -18.40 -2.46 7.90
N HIS A 21 -18.07 -3.71 8.24
CA HIS A 21 -18.39 -4.33 9.53
C HIS A 21 -17.48 -3.91 10.69
N THR A 22 -16.22 -3.51 10.44
CA THR A 22 -15.30 -3.01 11.48
C THR A 22 -15.70 -1.62 11.99
N PHE A 23 -16.71 -1.00 11.38
CA PHE A 23 -17.25 0.29 11.78
C PHE A 23 -18.60 0.16 12.50
N ARG A 24 -19.06 -1.08 12.73
CA ARG A 24 -20.14 -1.42 13.66
C ARG A 24 -19.58 -1.59 15.08
N GLU A 25 -19.20 -0.52 15.75
CA GLU A 25 -18.83 -0.60 17.17
C GLU A 25 -19.59 0.44 18.01
N THR A 26 -20.79 0.05 18.44
CA THR A 26 -21.16 -0.05 19.86
C THR A 26 -22.60 -0.57 19.95
N GLN A 27 -22.76 -1.90 20.07
CA GLN A 27 -23.94 -2.40 20.78
C GLN A 27 -23.74 -2.01 22.25
N ARG A 28 -24.41 -0.95 22.70
CA ARG A 28 -24.63 -0.74 24.13
C ARG A 28 -25.53 -1.88 24.61
N THR A 29 -24.94 -2.84 25.33
CA THR A 29 -25.65 -3.81 26.15
C THR A 29 -26.28 -3.09 27.34
N GLY A 30 -27.39 -2.40 27.10
CA GLY A 30 -28.23 -1.80 28.13
C GLY A 30 -29.69 -2.10 27.80
N LYS A 31 -30.44 -2.67 28.75
CA LYS A 31 -31.89 -2.85 28.67
C LYS A 31 -32.57 -1.48 28.71
N GLY A 32 -32.67 -0.84 27.56
CA GLY A 32 -33.41 0.40 27.32
C GLY A 32 -33.78 0.45 25.85
N THR A 33 -34.88 1.12 25.50
CA THR A 33 -35.32 1.34 24.13
C THR A 33 -34.16 1.81 23.26
N SER A 34 -33.58 0.89 22.49
CA SER A 34 -32.43 1.19 21.64
C SER A 34 -32.94 1.98 20.44
N ALA A 35 -32.56 3.25 20.34
CA ALA A 35 -32.69 3.99 19.10
C ALA A 35 -32.06 3.16 17.99
N VAL A 36 -32.86 2.81 16.97
CA VAL A 36 -32.38 2.11 15.78
C VAL A 36 -31.29 2.98 15.18
N PHE A 37 -30.05 2.51 15.25
CA PHE A 37 -28.94 3.18 14.59
C PHE A 37 -29.22 3.08 13.09
N VAL A 38 -29.71 4.16 12.49
CA VAL A 38 -29.92 4.20 11.05
C VAL A 38 -28.53 4.17 10.43
N GLU A 39 -28.23 3.09 9.69
CA GLU A 39 -27.02 2.95 8.89
C GLU A 39 -26.99 4.08 7.84
N GLN A 40 -26.41 5.22 8.21
CA GLN A 40 -26.27 6.39 7.35
C GLN A 40 -24.81 6.53 6.91
N ALA A 41 -24.64 6.96 5.66
CA ALA A 41 -23.34 7.30 5.12
C ALA A 41 -22.64 8.36 5.98
N LEU A 42 -21.36 8.14 6.29
CA LEU A 42 -20.57 9.08 7.08
C LEU A 42 -20.43 10.41 6.34
N PRO A 43 -20.35 11.56 7.05
CA PRO A 43 -19.96 12.81 6.43
C PRO A 43 -18.66 12.65 5.66
N ARG A 44 -18.57 13.29 4.48
CA ARG A 44 -17.48 13.06 3.53
C ARG A 44 -16.08 13.25 4.13
N ALA A 45 -15.89 14.28 4.94
CA ALA A 45 -14.60 14.54 5.61
C ALA A 45 -14.24 13.40 6.59
N THR A 46 -15.20 12.97 7.42
CA THR A 46 -15.03 11.84 8.34
C THR A 46 -14.74 10.54 7.60
N ALA A 47 -15.40 10.32 6.45
CA ALA A 47 -15.16 9.16 5.61
C ALA A 47 -13.70 9.11 5.10
N PHE A 48 -13.12 10.24 4.68
CA PHE A 48 -11.71 10.29 4.23
C PHE A 48 -10.72 10.02 5.37
N LEU A 49 -10.92 10.62 6.54
CA LEU A 49 -10.06 10.37 7.69
C LEU A 49 -10.10 8.90 8.11
N LYS A 50 -11.31 8.32 8.10
CA LYS A 50 -11.53 6.93 8.50
C LYS A 50 -11.02 5.93 7.47
N VAL A 51 -11.13 6.25 6.16
CA VAL A 51 -10.62 5.39 5.09
C VAL A 51 -9.09 5.40 5.03
N ASN A 52 -8.43 6.48 5.42
CA ASN A 52 -6.96 6.58 5.46
C ASN A 52 -6.34 5.80 6.63
N GLY A 53 -7.16 5.41 7.61
CA GLY A 53 -6.70 4.89 8.90
C GLY A 53 -6.39 6.02 9.87
N GLU A 54 -6.74 5.82 11.14
CA GLU A 54 -6.52 6.82 12.19
C GLU A 54 -5.03 7.17 12.30
N GLY A 55 -4.73 8.46 12.26
CA GLY A 55 -3.36 8.97 12.32
C GLY A 55 -2.56 8.91 11.02
N ASN A 56 -3.00 8.20 9.97
CA ASN A 56 -2.28 8.21 8.69
C ASN A 56 -2.44 9.55 7.97
N ARG A 57 -1.34 10.06 7.42
CA ARG A 57 -1.27 11.33 6.69
C ARG A 57 -0.70 11.18 5.29
N LYS A 58 -0.53 9.94 4.80
CA LYS A 58 -0.18 9.69 3.41
C LYS A 58 -1.30 10.16 2.48
N PRO A 59 -0.96 10.62 1.26
CA PRO A 59 -1.97 10.87 0.23
C PRO A 59 -2.69 9.55 -0.11
N LEU A 60 -3.95 9.67 -0.51
CA LEU A 60 -4.83 8.53 -0.75
C LEU A 60 -4.88 8.20 -2.23
N LEU A 61 -4.84 6.90 -2.55
CA LEU A 61 -5.21 6.35 -3.85
C LEU A 61 -6.39 5.40 -3.64
N VAL A 62 -7.59 5.78 -4.08
CA VAL A 62 -8.82 5.03 -3.80
C VAL A 62 -9.33 4.41 -5.09
N LEU A 63 -9.46 3.08 -5.07
CA LEU A 63 -10.04 2.27 -6.12
C LEU A 63 -11.40 1.73 -5.66
N ARG A 64 -12.43 1.93 -6.47
CA ARG A 64 -13.76 1.33 -6.32
C ARG A 64 -13.94 0.24 -7.36
N GLU A 65 -14.18 -0.97 -6.89
CA GLU A 65 -14.56 -2.09 -7.74
C GLU A 65 -15.91 -1.86 -8.42
N CYS A 66 -16.10 -2.46 -9.59
CA CYS A 66 -17.34 -2.35 -10.34
C CYS A 66 -17.74 -3.70 -10.91
N VAL A 67 -19.00 -4.09 -10.67
CA VAL A 67 -19.56 -5.38 -11.12
C VAL A 67 -19.56 -5.50 -12.65
N LYS A 68 -19.79 -4.38 -13.36
CA LYS A 68 -19.85 -4.34 -14.82
C LYS A 68 -18.46 -4.23 -15.46
N CYS A 69 -17.52 -3.62 -14.76
CA CYS A 69 -16.18 -3.40 -15.26
C CYS A 69 -15.21 -4.49 -14.77
N LYS A 70 -15.64 -5.77 -14.83
CA LYS A 70 -14.78 -6.92 -14.50
C LYS A 70 -13.49 -6.83 -15.31
N GLY A 71 -12.37 -6.52 -14.64
CA GLY A 71 -11.07 -6.37 -15.26
C GLY A 71 -10.60 -4.93 -15.53
N THR A 72 -11.34 -3.86 -15.21
CA THR A 72 -10.85 -2.48 -15.47
C THR A 72 -9.89 -1.92 -14.41
N GLU A 73 -9.46 -2.73 -13.43
CA GLU A 73 -8.19 -2.47 -12.74
C GLU A 73 -7.03 -2.26 -13.74
N HIS A 74 -7.18 -2.80 -14.96
CA HIS A 74 -6.26 -2.64 -16.07
C HIS A 74 -6.02 -1.19 -16.52
N ALA A 75 -6.91 -0.21 -16.32
CA ALA A 75 -6.63 1.13 -16.86
C ALA A 75 -5.40 1.82 -16.22
N LEU A 76 -5.08 1.51 -14.95
CA LEU A 76 -3.82 1.92 -14.32
C LEU A 76 -2.70 0.88 -14.42
N PHE A 77 -3.07 -0.40 -14.36
CA PHE A 77 -2.14 -1.50 -14.11
C PHE A 77 -2.23 -2.60 -15.16
N ASP A 78 -2.65 -2.27 -16.39
CA ASP A 78 -2.63 -3.21 -17.52
C ASP A 78 -1.24 -3.86 -17.56
N ARG A 79 -1.24 -5.20 -17.55
CA ARG A 79 -0.01 -6.00 -17.63
C ARG A 79 0.75 -5.77 -18.93
N ARG A 80 0.08 -5.22 -19.96
CA ARG A 80 0.67 -4.87 -21.26
C ARG A 80 1.50 -3.58 -21.25
N LEU A 81 1.32 -2.74 -20.23
CA LEU A 81 2.04 -1.48 -20.08
C LEU A 81 3.11 -1.65 -18.99
N ASP A 82 4.32 -1.16 -19.26
CA ASP A 82 5.43 -1.12 -18.32
C ASP A 82 5.11 -0.16 -17.16
N ASN A 83 4.32 -0.66 -16.20
CA ASN A 83 3.69 0.11 -15.12
C ASN A 83 4.54 0.16 -13.84
N GLU A 84 5.83 -0.18 -13.92
CA GLU A 84 6.72 -0.23 -12.77
C GLU A 84 6.81 1.12 -12.08
N LYS A 85 6.93 2.19 -12.86
CA LYS A 85 6.96 3.56 -12.34
C LYS A 85 5.68 3.92 -11.58
N THR A 86 4.52 3.54 -12.11
CA THR A 86 3.23 3.77 -11.44
C THR A 86 3.18 3.03 -10.11
N LYS A 87 3.60 1.76 -10.09
CA LYS A 87 3.61 0.93 -8.88
C LYS A 87 4.57 1.45 -7.82
N LEU A 88 5.77 1.88 -8.22
CA LEU A 88 6.72 2.54 -7.31
C LEU A 88 6.14 3.84 -6.74
N LEU A 89 5.50 4.66 -7.56
CA LEU A 89 4.84 5.89 -7.09
C LEU A 89 3.76 5.59 -6.04
N CYS A 90 3.02 4.50 -6.20
CA CYS A 90 1.97 4.09 -5.27
C CYS A 90 2.51 3.71 -3.88
N GLN A 91 3.81 3.40 -3.71
CA GLN A 91 4.38 3.10 -2.38
C GLN A 91 4.31 4.29 -1.41
N TRP A 92 4.24 5.52 -1.93
CA TRP A 92 4.06 6.74 -1.14
C TRP A 92 2.60 7.11 -0.90
N PHE A 93 1.66 6.33 -1.43
CA PHE A 93 0.23 6.49 -1.16
C PHE A 93 -0.22 5.48 -0.11
N TYR A 94 -1.35 5.78 0.52
CA TYR A 94 -2.16 4.78 1.16
C TYR A 94 -3.22 4.32 0.15
N CYS A 95 -3.06 3.09 -0.34
CA CYS A 95 -3.87 2.54 -1.40
C CYS A 95 -5.07 1.83 -0.79
N VAL A 96 -6.27 2.28 -1.12
CA VAL A 96 -7.52 1.76 -0.60
C VAL A 96 -8.31 1.12 -1.73
N LYS A 97 -8.82 -0.07 -1.50
CA LYS A 97 -9.73 -0.77 -2.40
C LYS A 97 -11.09 -0.96 -1.73
N LEU A 98 -12.13 -0.43 -2.36
CA LEU A 98 -13.50 -0.46 -1.89
C LEU A 98 -14.35 -1.37 -2.78
N PRO A 99 -15.25 -2.16 -2.19
CA PRO A 99 -16.08 -3.09 -2.93
C PRO A 99 -17.21 -2.35 -3.67
N PRO A 100 -17.92 -2.98 -4.62
CA PRO A 100 -18.95 -2.32 -5.41
C PRO A 100 -20.12 -1.75 -4.59
N GLU A 101 -20.43 -2.38 -3.45
CA GLU A 101 -21.48 -1.99 -2.49
C GLU A 101 -21.21 -0.63 -1.84
N VAL A 102 -20.04 -0.03 -2.05
CA VAL A 102 -19.74 1.33 -1.58
C VAL A 102 -20.70 2.39 -2.14
N LEU A 103 -21.43 2.07 -3.21
CA LEU A 103 -22.46 2.94 -3.80
C LEU A 103 -23.84 2.83 -3.14
N ASP A 104 -24.03 1.88 -2.22
CA ASP A 104 -25.28 1.76 -1.50
C ASP A 104 -25.47 2.96 -0.57
N ALA A 105 -26.69 3.49 -0.49
CA ALA A 105 -26.99 4.68 0.30
C ALA A 105 -26.64 4.53 1.80
N LYS A 106 -26.66 3.29 2.30
CA LYS A 106 -26.34 2.93 3.69
C LYS A 106 -24.86 2.68 3.92
N HIS A 107 -24.04 2.62 2.87
CA HIS A 107 -22.64 2.29 3.01
C HIS A 107 -21.89 3.44 3.70
N PRO A 108 -21.04 3.18 4.72
CA PRO A 108 -20.35 4.23 5.47
C PRO A 108 -19.53 5.18 4.59
N PHE A 109 -18.92 4.66 3.53
CA PHE A 109 -18.09 5.42 2.59
C PHE A 109 -18.81 5.92 1.34
N ARG A 110 -20.15 5.83 1.28
CA ARG A 110 -20.94 6.26 0.12
C ARG A 110 -20.64 7.68 -0.34
N ASN A 111 -20.43 8.57 0.63
CA ASN A 111 -20.20 10.00 0.38
C ASN A 111 -18.82 10.30 -0.22
N LEU A 112 -17.90 9.33 -0.28
CA LEU A 112 -16.68 9.47 -1.09
C LEU A 112 -16.99 9.52 -2.59
N PHE A 113 -18.12 8.95 -3.00
CA PHE A 113 -18.55 8.77 -4.40
C PHE A 113 -19.88 9.50 -4.69
N ALA A 114 -20.13 10.66 -4.06
CA ALA A 114 -21.42 11.35 -4.12
C ALA A 114 -21.86 11.86 -5.52
N LYS A 115 -20.99 11.78 -6.54
CA LYS A 115 -21.31 12.19 -7.91
C LYS A 115 -22.31 11.23 -8.57
N GLU A 116 -23.08 11.73 -9.53
CA GLU A 116 -24.01 10.94 -10.36
C GLU A 116 -23.27 9.83 -11.13
N LYS A 117 -22.11 10.17 -11.70
CA LYS A 117 -21.17 9.24 -12.32
C LYS A 117 -19.88 9.20 -11.50
N PRO A 118 -19.83 8.38 -10.44
CA PRO A 118 -18.66 8.34 -9.57
C PRO A 118 -17.46 7.72 -10.29
N PRO A 119 -16.23 8.20 -10.02
CA PRO A 119 -15.01 7.63 -10.61
C PRO A 119 -14.78 6.20 -10.11
N HIS A 120 -14.08 5.39 -10.90
CA HIS A 120 -13.53 4.11 -10.43
C HIS A 120 -12.26 4.31 -9.61
N LEU A 121 -11.50 5.34 -9.94
CA LEU A 121 -10.24 5.62 -9.31
C LEU A 121 -10.07 7.13 -9.15
N PHE A 122 -9.58 7.53 -7.99
CA PHE A 122 -9.10 8.88 -7.78
C PHE A 122 -7.92 8.89 -6.80
N ALA A 123 -7.11 9.94 -6.87
CA ALA A 123 -6.09 10.24 -5.88
C ALA A 123 -6.35 11.60 -5.24
N CYS A 124 -6.00 11.74 -3.96
CA CYS A 124 -6.22 12.99 -3.22
C CYS A 124 -5.23 13.10 -2.05
N LYS A 125 -5.25 14.24 -1.37
CA LYS A 125 -4.57 14.40 -0.07
C LYS A 125 -5.23 13.54 1.01
N TRP A 126 -4.56 13.40 2.14
CA TRP A 126 -4.96 12.55 3.26
C TRP A 126 -6.34 12.90 3.85
N ASP A 127 -6.80 14.14 3.68
CA ASP A 127 -8.07 14.70 4.14
C ASP A 127 -9.17 14.69 3.07
N GLY A 128 -8.86 14.22 1.86
CA GLY A 128 -9.78 14.25 0.73
C GLY A 128 -9.81 15.56 -0.04
N THR A 129 -8.89 16.48 0.21
CA THR A 129 -8.70 17.68 -0.63
C THR A 129 -7.91 17.35 -1.91
N GLU A 130 -7.99 18.21 -2.92
CA GLU A 130 -7.28 18.05 -4.20
C GLU A 130 -7.55 16.72 -4.92
N ILE A 131 -8.82 16.29 -4.93
CA ILE A 131 -9.24 15.07 -5.62
C ILE A 131 -8.96 15.21 -7.12
N THR A 132 -8.18 14.27 -7.64
CA THR A 132 -7.97 14.08 -9.07
C THR A 132 -8.55 12.72 -9.46
N GLU A 133 -9.56 12.75 -10.31
CA GLU A 133 -10.27 11.56 -10.79
C GLU A 133 -9.62 11.04 -12.06
N PHE A 134 -9.62 9.73 -12.23
CA PHE A 134 -9.03 9.07 -13.40
C PHE A 134 -10.13 8.30 -14.12
N SER A 135 -10.38 8.67 -15.38
CA SER A 135 -11.37 8.02 -16.23
C SER A 135 -10.86 6.73 -16.86
N GLY A 136 -9.54 6.55 -16.91
CA GLY A 136 -8.86 5.47 -17.63
C GLY A 136 -8.45 5.86 -19.06
N GLU A 137 -8.85 7.05 -19.53
CA GLU A 137 -8.47 7.60 -20.83
C GLU A 137 -7.22 8.47 -20.77
N GLN A 138 -6.78 8.86 -19.56
CA GLN A 138 -5.60 9.68 -19.38
C GLN A 138 -4.31 8.95 -19.80
N THR A 139 -3.33 9.71 -20.26
CA THR A 139 -2.00 9.18 -20.57
C THR A 139 -1.25 8.79 -19.29
N GLN A 140 -0.32 7.83 -19.38
CA GLN A 140 0.55 7.48 -18.25
C GLN A 140 1.37 8.68 -17.73
N SER A 141 1.76 9.58 -18.64
CA SER A 141 2.50 10.79 -18.26
C SER A 141 1.67 11.73 -17.39
N GLU A 142 0.38 11.91 -17.69
CA GLU A 142 -0.55 12.71 -16.88
C GLU A 142 -0.81 12.07 -15.52
N LEU A 143 -1.00 10.76 -15.50
CA LEU A 143 -1.10 9.98 -14.27
C LEU A 143 0.15 10.19 -13.40
N HIS A 144 1.35 9.99 -13.95
CA HIS A 144 2.61 10.14 -13.21
C HIS A 144 2.80 11.57 -12.71
N LYS A 145 2.50 12.58 -13.51
CA LYS A 145 2.56 14.00 -13.10
C LYS A 145 1.64 14.27 -11.91
N THR A 146 0.42 13.73 -11.95
CA THR A 146 -0.57 13.88 -10.87
C THR A 146 -0.09 13.22 -9.58
N LEU A 147 0.39 11.98 -9.66
CA LEU A 147 0.90 11.25 -8.49
C LEU A 147 2.12 11.96 -7.88
N VAL A 148 3.08 12.38 -8.71
CA VAL A 148 4.26 13.13 -8.27
C VAL A 148 3.86 14.44 -7.59
N ARG A 149 2.92 15.20 -8.16
CA ARG A 149 2.42 16.45 -7.56
C ARG A 149 1.84 16.22 -6.17
N LEU A 150 1.02 15.19 -5.99
CA LEU A 150 0.44 14.85 -4.69
C LEU A 150 1.50 14.42 -3.67
N ILE A 151 2.50 13.64 -4.10
CA ILE A 151 3.64 13.27 -3.24
C ILE A 151 4.45 14.51 -2.84
N GLN A 152 4.78 15.40 -3.77
CA GLN A 152 5.49 16.66 -3.47
C GLN A 152 4.70 17.56 -2.53
N GLY A 153 3.37 17.52 -2.61
CA GLY A 153 2.48 18.20 -1.66
C GLY A 153 2.60 17.64 -0.25
N ALA A 154 2.63 16.31 -0.10
CA ALA A 154 2.54 15.61 1.18
C ALA A 154 3.90 15.32 1.87
N TYR A 155 5.00 15.23 1.12
CA TYR A 155 6.31 14.80 1.62
C TYR A 155 7.38 15.90 1.55
N GLN A 156 8.36 15.84 2.45
CA GLN A 156 9.41 16.85 2.60
C GLN A 156 10.41 16.81 1.43
N LYS A 157 10.74 15.62 0.94
CA LYS A 157 11.71 15.42 -0.15
C LYS A 157 11.03 15.20 -1.50
N ASP A 158 11.72 15.60 -2.58
CA ASP A 158 11.29 15.35 -3.94
C ASP A 158 11.30 13.83 -4.26
N PRO A 159 10.19 13.25 -4.77
CA PRO A 159 10.15 11.84 -5.13
C PRO A 159 10.94 11.47 -6.39
N ALA A 160 11.27 12.42 -7.28
CA ALA A 160 11.90 12.07 -8.55
C ALA A 160 13.29 11.40 -8.42
N PRO A 161 14.22 11.89 -7.57
CA PRO A 161 15.48 11.19 -7.29
C PRO A 161 15.28 9.81 -6.67
N ALA A 162 14.28 9.68 -5.80
CA ALA A 162 13.97 8.42 -5.13
C ALA A 162 13.45 7.38 -6.11
N LEU A 163 12.52 7.77 -6.97
CA LEU A 163 11.98 6.94 -8.04
C LEU A 163 13.07 6.46 -9.00
N LYS A 164 13.96 7.35 -9.44
CA LYS A 164 15.09 7.00 -10.34
C LYS A 164 16.02 5.96 -9.69
N SER A 165 16.34 6.15 -8.41
CA SER A 165 17.15 5.21 -7.63
C SER A 165 16.44 3.87 -7.45
N MET A 166 15.14 3.86 -7.18
CA MET A 166 14.34 2.63 -7.04
C MET A 166 14.31 1.82 -8.33
N LEU A 167 14.10 2.46 -9.49
CA LEU A 167 14.17 1.77 -10.79
C LEU A 167 15.54 1.12 -11.04
N ARG A 168 16.63 1.77 -10.61
CA ARG A 168 17.98 1.18 -10.65
C ARG A 168 18.09 -0.02 -9.69
N TYR A 169 17.54 0.08 -8.49
CA TYR A 169 17.56 -1.02 -7.52
C TYR A 169 16.77 -2.24 -8.00
N LEU A 170 15.64 -2.08 -8.71
CA LEU A 170 14.92 -3.21 -9.31
C LEU A 170 15.84 -4.03 -10.24
N SER A 171 16.59 -3.36 -11.11
CA SER A 171 17.57 -4.03 -11.97
C SER A 171 18.73 -4.66 -11.19
N GLU A 172 19.16 -4.05 -10.08
CA GLU A 172 20.17 -4.63 -9.19
C GLU A 172 19.65 -5.88 -8.46
N PHE A 173 18.39 -5.89 -8.02
CA PHE A 173 17.74 -7.03 -7.42
C PHE A 173 17.55 -8.18 -8.41
N ASP A 174 17.11 -7.90 -9.64
CA ASP A 174 17.01 -8.93 -10.68
C ASP A 174 18.37 -9.57 -10.96
N LYS A 175 19.45 -8.80 -10.93
CA LYS A 175 20.80 -9.35 -11.05
C LYS A 175 21.14 -10.27 -9.88
N PHE A 176 20.86 -9.88 -8.65
CA PHE A 176 21.17 -10.71 -7.47
C PHE A 176 20.32 -11.98 -7.42
N ASP A 177 19.03 -11.88 -7.70
CA ASP A 177 18.13 -13.04 -7.73
C ASP A 177 18.54 -14.02 -8.84
N GLY A 178 18.93 -13.52 -10.01
CA GLY A 178 19.45 -14.37 -11.09
C GLY A 178 20.75 -15.08 -10.73
N LEU A 179 21.66 -14.38 -10.03
CA LEU A 179 22.89 -14.99 -9.52
C LEU A 179 22.62 -16.04 -8.44
N LEU A 180 21.70 -15.76 -7.50
CA LEU A 180 21.31 -16.72 -6.46
C LEU A 180 20.74 -17.98 -7.07
N LEU A 181 19.79 -17.86 -8.00
CA LEU A 181 19.22 -19.00 -8.70
C LEU A 181 20.30 -19.83 -9.42
N THR A 182 21.23 -19.16 -10.11
CA THR A 182 22.33 -19.83 -10.81
C THR A 182 23.26 -20.57 -9.84
N TYR A 183 23.61 -19.98 -8.70
CA TYR A 183 24.48 -20.62 -7.71
C TYR A 183 23.78 -21.76 -6.98
N GLU A 184 22.50 -21.64 -6.68
CA GLU A 184 21.68 -22.70 -6.06
C GLU A 184 21.54 -23.90 -7.00
N GLN A 185 21.27 -23.66 -8.29
CA GLN A 185 21.23 -24.72 -9.31
C GLN A 185 22.58 -25.43 -9.45
N LYS A 186 23.69 -24.68 -9.46
CA LYS A 186 25.04 -25.27 -9.50
C LYS A 186 25.37 -26.06 -8.23
N LEU A 187 24.93 -25.58 -7.07
CA LEU A 187 25.12 -26.27 -5.80
C LEU A 187 24.35 -27.59 -5.80
N GLN A 188 23.09 -27.58 -6.23
CA GLN A 188 22.27 -28.79 -6.37
C GLN A 188 22.89 -29.77 -7.36
N ALA A 189 23.34 -29.30 -8.54
CA ALA A 189 23.99 -30.15 -9.54
C ALA A 189 25.28 -30.80 -9.02
N GLU A 190 26.15 -30.06 -8.31
CA GLU A 190 27.38 -30.61 -7.73
C GLU A 190 27.07 -31.60 -6.60
N MET A 191 26.00 -31.41 -5.83
CA MET A 191 25.55 -32.37 -4.80
C MET A 191 25.02 -33.68 -5.37
N LEU A 192 24.50 -33.68 -6.60
CA LEU A 192 24.01 -34.87 -7.29
C LEU A 192 25.12 -35.68 -7.97
N LEU A 193 26.36 -35.17 -8.03
CA LEU A 193 27.49 -35.93 -8.58
C LEU A 193 27.82 -37.13 -7.69
N PRO A 194 28.24 -38.28 -8.26
CA PRO A 194 28.66 -39.46 -7.48
C PRO A 194 29.77 -39.17 -6.46
N LYS A 195 30.62 -38.17 -6.74
CA LYS A 195 31.67 -37.69 -5.85
C LYS A 195 31.70 -36.16 -5.83
N PRO A 196 30.89 -35.51 -4.97
CA PRO A 196 30.85 -34.05 -4.88
C PRO A 196 32.19 -33.47 -4.43
N ARG A 197 32.63 -32.37 -5.05
CA ARG A 197 33.89 -31.71 -4.63
C ARG A 197 33.61 -30.75 -3.48
N ALA A 198 34.12 -31.08 -2.29
CA ALA A 198 33.93 -30.26 -1.08
C ALA A 198 34.35 -28.79 -1.27
N ALA A 199 35.47 -28.53 -1.97
CA ALA A 199 35.93 -27.18 -2.27
C ALA A 199 34.95 -26.41 -3.19
N SER A 200 34.32 -27.08 -4.16
CA SER A 200 33.31 -26.50 -5.05
C SER A 200 32.05 -26.12 -4.27
N LEU A 201 31.56 -27.05 -3.43
CA LEU A 201 30.40 -26.82 -2.56
C LEU A 201 30.64 -25.65 -1.59
N ALA A 202 31.82 -25.60 -0.96
CA ALA A 202 32.18 -24.49 -0.07
C ALA A 202 32.22 -23.15 -0.80
N LYS A 203 32.83 -23.11 -2.01
CA LYS A 203 32.88 -21.89 -2.83
C LYS A 203 31.48 -21.41 -3.22
N LEU A 204 30.59 -22.31 -3.65
CA LEU A 204 29.21 -22.00 -4.03
C LEU A 204 28.40 -21.48 -2.83
N LYS A 205 28.51 -22.12 -1.67
CA LYS A 205 27.86 -21.65 -0.43
C LYS A 205 28.34 -20.23 -0.07
N THR A 206 29.64 -19.97 -0.13
CA THR A 206 30.19 -18.62 0.12
C THR A 206 29.69 -17.60 -0.90
N GLN A 207 29.54 -17.97 -2.17
CA GLN A 207 28.98 -17.09 -3.21
C GLN A 207 27.50 -16.77 -2.97
N ILE A 208 26.71 -17.76 -2.55
CA ILE A 208 25.31 -17.58 -2.17
C ILE A 208 25.21 -16.59 -1.00
N GLU A 209 25.93 -16.83 0.10
CA GLU A 209 25.87 -15.98 1.28
C GLU A 209 26.36 -14.56 1.00
N ARG A 210 27.44 -14.40 0.21
CA ARG A 210 27.90 -13.08 -0.24
C ARG A 210 26.85 -12.36 -1.08
N THR A 211 26.15 -13.07 -1.95
CA THR A 211 25.12 -12.47 -2.82
C THR A 211 23.88 -12.09 -2.00
N LYS A 212 23.46 -12.91 -1.04
CA LYS A 212 22.40 -12.57 -0.08
C LYS A 212 22.74 -11.32 0.74
N ALA A 213 23.97 -11.21 1.25
CA ALA A 213 24.42 -10.04 2.00
C ALA A 213 24.34 -8.76 1.16
N ARG A 214 24.81 -8.81 -0.09
CA ARG A 214 24.72 -7.68 -1.03
C ARG A 214 23.27 -7.31 -1.37
N ARG A 215 22.40 -8.31 -1.54
CA ARG A 215 20.96 -8.08 -1.75
C ARG A 215 20.32 -7.39 -0.54
N ALA A 216 20.66 -7.83 0.68
CA ALA A 216 20.16 -7.22 1.92
C ALA A 216 20.65 -5.77 2.08
N GLU A 217 21.92 -5.49 1.76
CA GLU A 217 22.47 -4.14 1.76
C GLU A 217 21.79 -3.23 0.71
N ALA A 218 21.57 -3.75 -0.51
CA ALA A 218 20.80 -3.04 -1.53
C ALA A 218 19.36 -2.76 -1.06
N MET A 219 18.71 -3.70 -0.36
CA MET A 219 17.37 -3.50 0.21
C MET A 219 17.37 -2.39 1.28
N LYS A 220 18.38 -2.34 2.14
CA LYS A 220 18.53 -1.26 3.13
C LYS A 220 18.67 0.11 2.44
N ARG A 221 19.49 0.19 1.39
CA ARG A 221 19.67 1.42 0.60
C ARG A 221 18.39 1.82 -0.13
N ALA A 222 17.67 0.86 -0.72
CA ALA A 222 16.38 1.10 -1.35
C ALA A 222 15.35 1.68 -0.35
N LYS A 223 15.23 1.07 0.83
CA LYS A 223 14.35 1.58 1.90
C LYS A 223 14.71 3.00 2.34
N ALA A 224 16.00 3.30 2.50
CA ALA A 224 16.46 4.63 2.90
C ALA A 224 16.10 5.70 1.86
N VAL A 225 16.10 5.35 0.58
CA VAL A 225 15.74 6.26 -0.51
C VAL A 225 14.21 6.50 -0.57
N CYS A 226 13.40 5.52 -0.20
CA CYS A 226 11.95 5.69 -0.11
C CYS A 226 11.49 6.54 1.08
N ASP A 227 12.35 6.81 2.06
CA ASP A 227 12.04 7.67 3.21
C ASP A 227 12.08 9.17 2.83
N LEU A 228 10.96 9.62 2.25
CA LEU A 228 10.75 11.01 1.86
C LEU A 228 10.33 11.91 3.03
N LYS A 229 9.93 11.33 4.17
CA LYS A 229 9.33 11.97 5.35
C LYS A 229 8.07 12.79 5.05
N LEU A 230 6.98 12.53 5.79
CA LEU A 230 5.76 13.33 5.64
C LEU A 230 5.97 14.76 6.16
N LYS A 231 5.32 15.75 5.54
CA LYS A 231 5.36 17.15 6.03
C LYS A 231 4.52 17.35 7.29
N ILE A 232 3.46 16.58 7.41
CA ILE A 232 2.56 16.59 8.57
C ILE A 232 2.87 15.33 9.35
N ASP A 233 3.35 15.48 10.58
CA ASP A 233 3.54 14.35 11.45
C ASP A 233 2.17 13.74 11.80
N PRO A 234 2.06 12.40 11.83
CA PRO A 234 0.86 11.76 12.36
C PRO A 234 0.65 12.26 13.81
N PRO A 235 -0.59 12.54 14.24
CA PRO A 235 -0.84 12.90 15.62
C PRO A 235 -0.22 11.84 16.51
N ALA A 236 0.60 12.27 17.48
CA ALA A 236 1.17 11.35 18.46
C ALA A 236 0.00 10.60 19.08
N ALA A 237 0.04 9.26 19.04
CA ALA A 237 -0.98 8.44 19.68
C ALA A 237 -1.05 8.86 21.15
N GLU A 238 -2.08 9.60 21.53
CA GLU A 238 -2.34 9.92 22.93
C GLU A 238 -2.48 8.58 23.63
N LYS A 239 -1.53 8.29 24.53
CA LYS A 239 -1.64 7.18 25.46
C LYS A 239 -2.90 7.43 26.25
N VAL A 240 -3.96 6.69 25.93
CA VAL A 240 -5.20 6.68 26.72
C VAL A 240 -4.78 6.38 28.16
N PRO A 241 -5.00 7.31 29.12
CA PRO A 241 -4.69 7.03 30.51
C PRO A 241 -5.57 5.87 30.95
N ALA A 242 -4.92 4.80 31.44
CA ALA A 242 -5.60 3.65 32.01
C ALA A 242 -6.61 4.15 33.06
N ALA A 243 -7.88 3.87 32.80
CA ALA A 243 -8.98 4.23 33.69
C ALA A 243 -8.68 3.73 35.11
N SER A 244 -8.49 4.66 36.02
CA SER A 244 -8.42 4.42 37.46
C SER A 244 -9.72 3.76 37.92
N GLY A 245 -9.63 2.53 38.40
CA GLY A 245 -10.75 1.78 38.97
C GLY A 245 -11.35 2.52 40.16
N GLY A 246 -12.61 2.95 40.01
CA GLY A 246 -13.43 3.42 41.11
C GLY A 246 -13.72 2.28 42.07
N LYS A 247 -13.27 2.41 43.32
CA LYS A 247 -13.70 1.56 44.43
C LYS A 247 -15.16 1.86 44.74
N ALA A 248 -16.00 0.82 44.70
CA ALA A 248 -17.35 0.85 45.23
C ALA A 248 -17.31 0.88 46.76
N GLU A 249 -18.05 1.81 47.34
CA GLU A 249 -18.31 1.98 48.76
C GLU A 249 -19.54 1.13 49.15
N PRO A 250 -19.50 0.30 50.22
CA PRO A 250 -20.66 -0.47 50.63
C PRO A 250 -21.58 0.36 51.52
N ALA A 251 -22.85 0.46 51.12
CA ALA A 251 -23.91 1.02 51.95
C ALA A 251 -24.20 0.12 53.16
N ARG A 252 -24.41 0.75 54.32
CA ARG A 252 -24.81 0.15 55.59
C ARG A 252 -26.30 -0.20 55.61
#